data_AF-A0A954GTE2-F1
#
_entry.id   AF-A0A954GTE2-F1
#
_cell.length_a   1.000
_cell.length_b   1.000
_cell.length_c   1.000
_cell.angle_alpha   90.00
_cell.angle_beta   90.00
_cell.angle_gamma   90.00
#
_symmetry.space_group_name_H-M   'P 1'
#
loop_
_entity.id
_entity.type
_entity.pdbx_description
1 polymer ?
#
loop_
_entity_poly.entity_id
_entity_poly.type
_entity_poly.pdbx_seq_one_letter_code
_entity_poly.pdbx_strand_id
1 'polypeptide(L)'
;PMETSFDMQILANKPLYEVHLRAKLFELVCIRDRGTAQLTVIDPETEEKQLVEVQGAEQLFAEDALSISVPMQVSLHSGFGTKELVDLTSLPLIIPSDTSLQITLIDQDEIYSPDPAIVMINGIADLEPVVDTRLRGVSSVITRGASIPIQGRILDDYGVENAWFRYQVDESKDVGIRPLSRAPGGVRVFPLEISSEEPVERFNVLPLELKVDQTLTVGVYAKDGDTLNGPHEGHGELFTFTIVSTDELLARLYDDEVNLRLRFEQIRDEIKDLRDSLTDNITLDAERQRLRGTPESAERDEELRKLDVTIASFADRAIHLIGKKHTESRSIEIGFRSLREELVNNRVDTKETLERIDDGVLQPLQVLNDEEFQSADESYGNFRLVNERQGETSGALEQSAIMTDAVLRRMDQILVEMRDRGTFNEFIQQLQKLIEEEKKLKEEIQKKQNESFFNDLGGN
;
A
#
# COMPACT_ATOMS: atom_id res chain seq x y z
N PRO A 1 -25.06 15.23 4.44
CA PRO A 1 -23.77 15.94 4.26
C PRO A 1 -23.76 17.21 5.10
N MET A 2 -22.58 17.69 5.48
CA MET A 2 -22.42 19.06 6.00
C MET A 2 -22.84 20.09 4.93
N GLU A 3 -23.04 21.34 5.35
CA GLU A 3 -23.43 22.52 4.53
C GLU A 3 -24.60 22.30 3.57
N THR A 4 -25.44 21.30 3.84
CA THR A 4 -26.58 20.98 2.99
C THR A 4 -27.76 21.85 3.39
N SER A 5 -28.26 22.65 2.43
CA SER A 5 -29.56 23.31 2.53
C SER A 5 -30.68 22.32 2.22
N PHE A 6 -31.72 22.29 3.04
CA PHE A 6 -32.90 21.46 2.85
C PHE A 6 -34.17 22.18 3.30
N ASP A 7 -35.29 21.86 2.67
CA ASP A 7 -36.60 22.40 3.05
C ASP A 7 -37.32 21.40 3.95
N MET A 8 -37.53 21.78 5.21
CA MET A 8 -38.35 21.00 6.13
C MET A 8 -39.83 21.28 5.86
N GLN A 9 -40.49 20.35 5.19
CA GLN A 9 -41.94 20.41 4.95
C GLN A 9 -42.70 19.65 6.03
N ILE A 10 -43.61 20.35 6.70
CA ILE A 10 -44.54 19.77 7.67
C ILE A 10 -45.93 19.83 7.06
N LEU A 11 -46.59 18.68 6.97
CA LEU A 11 -47.92 18.52 6.40
C LEU A 11 -48.94 18.20 7.50
N ALA A 12 -50.09 18.88 7.48
CA ALA A 12 -51.20 18.66 8.40
C ALA A 12 -52.50 18.41 7.63
N ASN A 13 -53.41 17.66 8.24
CA ASN A 13 -54.75 17.38 7.71
C ASN A 13 -55.79 18.45 8.04
N LYS A 14 -55.38 19.47 8.80
CA LYS A 14 -56.17 20.64 9.18
C LYS A 14 -55.30 21.91 9.04
N PRO A 15 -55.92 23.09 8.81
CA PRO A 15 -55.19 24.33 8.76
C PRO A 15 -54.42 24.60 10.05
N LEU A 16 -53.12 24.83 9.93
CA LEU A 16 -52.23 25.15 11.04
C LEU A 16 -52.40 26.62 11.43
N TYR A 17 -52.46 26.85 12.74
CA TYR A 17 -52.48 28.20 13.33
C TYR A 17 -51.08 28.59 13.82
N GLU A 18 -50.42 27.68 14.53
CA GLU A 18 -49.13 27.92 15.15
C GLU A 18 -48.25 26.65 15.11
N VAL A 19 -46.96 26.84 14.83
CA VAL A 19 -45.98 25.77 14.71
C VAL A 19 -44.78 26.10 15.58
N HIS A 20 -44.42 25.18 16.48
CA HIS A 20 -43.27 25.31 17.37
C HIS A 20 -42.21 24.29 16.96
N LEU A 21 -41.03 24.78 16.63
CA LEU A 21 -39.85 23.97 16.38
C LEU A 21 -38.84 24.24 17.49
N ARG A 22 -38.68 23.28 18.39
CA ARG A 22 -37.79 23.41 19.54
C ARG A 22 -36.58 22.50 19.40
N ALA A 23 -35.41 23.08 19.46
CA ALA A 23 -34.13 22.40 19.55
C ALA A 23 -33.41 22.79 20.85
N LYS A 24 -32.25 22.17 21.10
CA LYS A 24 -31.42 22.50 22.27
C LYS A 24 -30.93 23.96 22.27
N LEU A 25 -30.60 24.48 21.09
CA LEU A 25 -29.99 25.80 20.92
C LEU A 25 -30.95 26.88 20.42
N PHE A 26 -32.16 26.51 20.01
CA PHE A 26 -33.15 27.48 19.53
C PHE A 26 -34.59 26.98 19.67
N GLU A 27 -35.52 27.92 19.68
CA GLU A 27 -36.96 27.68 19.64
C GLU A 27 -37.58 28.63 18.63
N LEU A 28 -38.07 28.10 17.50
CA LEU A 28 -38.73 28.85 16.45
C LEU A 28 -40.25 28.70 16.59
N VAL A 29 -40.94 29.82 16.72
CA VAL A 29 -42.40 29.88 16.79
C VAL A 29 -42.92 30.64 15.56
N CYS A 30 -43.67 29.94 14.72
CA CYS A 30 -44.28 30.50 13.52
C CYS A 30 -45.79 30.64 13.74
N ILE A 31 -46.31 31.87 13.68
CA ILE A 31 -47.74 32.17 13.85
C ILE A 31 -48.29 32.75 12.53
N ARG A 32 -49.34 32.11 12.00
CA ARG A 32 -49.89 32.47 10.68
C ARG A 32 -50.43 33.90 10.60
N ASP A 33 -51.20 34.33 11.60
CA ASP A 33 -51.94 35.61 11.56
C ASP A 33 -51.06 36.86 11.70
N ARG A 34 -49.81 36.68 12.17
CA ARG A 34 -48.87 37.78 12.40
C ARG A 34 -47.90 38.00 11.25
N GLY A 35 -47.73 37.04 10.35
CA GLY A 35 -46.71 37.09 9.29
C GLY A 35 -45.26 37.08 9.81
N THR A 36 -45.07 36.91 11.12
CA THR A 36 -43.78 36.98 11.81
C THR A 36 -43.44 35.62 12.42
N ALA A 37 -42.20 35.17 12.25
CA ALA A 37 -41.67 34.04 13.01
C ALA A 37 -40.70 34.56 14.08
N GLN A 38 -40.88 34.06 15.30
CA GLN A 38 -40.05 34.41 16.46
C GLN A 38 -39.03 33.30 16.68
N LEU A 39 -37.75 33.61 16.52
CA LEU A 39 -36.65 32.72 16.83
C LEU A 39 -36.07 33.11 18.19
N THR A 40 -36.19 32.22 19.16
CA THR A 40 -35.50 32.34 20.44
C THR A 40 -34.20 31.56 20.35
N VAL A 41 -33.07 32.25 20.43
CA VAL A 41 -31.73 31.65 20.51
C VAL A 41 -31.42 31.39 21.98
N ILE A 42 -30.95 30.18 22.29
CA ILE A 42 -30.59 29.75 23.64
C ILE A 42 -29.07 29.55 23.67
N ASP A 43 -28.38 30.35 24.49
CA ASP A 43 -26.94 30.17 24.72
C ASP A 43 -26.69 28.88 25.53
N PRO A 44 -25.86 27.95 25.03
CA PRO A 44 -25.60 26.67 25.70
C PRO A 44 -24.81 26.80 27.01
N GLU A 45 -24.08 27.88 27.25
CA GLU A 45 -23.26 28.07 28.46
C GLU A 45 -23.98 28.90 29.54
N THR A 46 -24.75 29.91 29.13
CA THR A 46 -25.38 30.88 30.05
C THR A 46 -26.88 30.66 30.22
N GLU A 47 -27.52 29.84 29.39
CA GLU A 47 -28.98 29.67 29.26
C GLU A 47 -29.73 30.98 28.98
N GLU A 48 -29.02 32.06 28.61
CA GLU A 48 -29.66 33.30 28.23
C GLU A 48 -30.46 33.12 26.94
N LYS A 49 -31.70 33.61 26.97
CA LYS A 49 -32.62 33.57 25.84
C LYS A 49 -32.62 34.91 25.13
N GLN A 50 -32.26 34.91 23.86
CA GLN A 50 -32.32 36.09 23.01
C GLN A 50 -33.41 35.91 21.96
N LEU A 51 -34.35 36.86 21.92
CA LEU A 51 -35.45 36.86 20.96
C LEU A 51 -35.04 37.61 19.70
N VAL A 52 -35.15 36.94 18.56
CA VAL A 52 -34.84 37.46 17.23
C VAL A 52 -36.06 37.26 16.34
N GLU A 53 -36.41 38.29 15.57
CA GLU A 53 -37.50 38.21 14.60
C GLU A 53 -36.93 37.77 13.24
N VAL A 54 -37.48 36.70 12.67
CA VAL A 54 -37.01 36.13 11.40
C VAL A 54 -37.73 36.81 10.24
N GLN A 55 -36.95 37.37 9.31
CA GLN A 55 -37.47 38.02 8.11
C GLN A 55 -37.87 36.98 7.05
N GLY A 56 -38.95 37.24 6.31
CA GLY A 56 -39.46 36.33 5.26
C GLY A 56 -40.42 35.23 5.75
N ALA A 57 -40.84 35.30 7.02
CA ALA A 57 -41.74 34.32 7.63
C ALA A 57 -43.14 34.23 6.98
N GLU A 58 -43.58 35.28 6.29
CA GLU A 58 -44.85 35.31 5.54
C GLU A 58 -44.94 34.23 4.44
N GLN A 59 -43.79 33.76 3.95
CA GLN A 59 -43.69 32.77 2.86
C GLN A 59 -43.52 31.32 3.38
N LEU A 60 -43.45 31.11 4.70
CA LEU A 60 -43.26 29.79 5.30
C LEU A 60 -44.54 28.94 5.24
N PHE A 61 -45.71 29.56 5.39
CA PHE A 61 -47.00 28.87 5.30
C PHE A 61 -47.48 28.82 3.85
N ALA A 62 -47.99 27.66 3.42
CA ALA A 62 -48.69 27.56 2.16
C ALA A 62 -50.03 28.33 2.19
N GLU A 63 -50.54 28.73 1.02
CA GLU A 63 -51.80 29.50 0.91
C GLU A 63 -53.00 28.77 1.54
N ASP A 64 -53.00 27.43 1.50
CA ASP A 64 -54.01 26.56 2.09
C ASP A 64 -53.85 26.34 3.61
N ALA A 65 -52.70 26.76 4.18
CA ALA A 65 -52.25 26.53 5.55
C ALA A 65 -52.25 25.07 6.00
N LEU A 66 -52.25 24.13 5.07
CA LEU A 66 -52.10 22.70 5.36
C LEU A 66 -50.62 22.30 5.43
N SER A 67 -49.71 23.17 5.01
CA SER A 67 -48.27 22.92 5.10
C SER A 67 -47.47 24.16 5.49
N ILE A 68 -46.36 23.92 6.19
CA ILE A 68 -45.30 24.90 6.43
C ILE A 68 -43.98 24.35 5.88
N SER A 69 -43.20 25.19 5.19
CA SER A 69 -41.87 24.86 4.67
C SER A 69 -40.83 25.75 5.31
N VAL A 70 -39.97 25.18 6.15
CA VAL A 70 -38.89 25.91 6.81
C VAL A 70 -37.56 25.54 6.14
N PRO A 71 -36.95 26.46 5.37
CA PRO A 71 -35.64 26.22 4.77
C PRO A 71 -34.58 26.26 5.88
N MET A 72 -33.74 25.22 5.93
CA MET A 72 -32.69 25.03 6.93
C MET A 72 -31.37 24.67 6.24
N GLN A 73 -30.24 24.96 6.87
CA GLN A 73 -28.91 24.55 6.42
C GLN A 73 -28.14 23.93 7.58
N VAL A 74 -27.57 22.74 7.39
CA VAL A 74 -26.73 22.10 8.42
C VAL A 74 -25.30 22.63 8.29
N SER A 75 -24.71 23.18 9.35
CA SER A 75 -23.31 23.68 9.33
C SER A 75 -22.53 23.26 10.57
N LEU A 76 -21.20 23.16 10.44
CA LEU A 76 -20.27 23.04 11.58
C LEU A 76 -20.17 24.34 12.39
N HIS A 77 -20.44 25.48 11.75
CA HIS A 77 -20.39 26.82 12.35
C HIS A 77 -21.79 27.36 12.56
N SER A 78 -22.66 26.62 13.24
CA SER A 78 -23.98 27.14 13.56
C SER A 78 -23.83 28.43 14.38
N GLY A 79 -24.47 29.52 13.94
CA GLY A 79 -24.41 30.84 14.60
C GLY A 79 -24.94 30.85 16.03
N PHE A 80 -25.42 29.70 16.53
CA PHE A 80 -25.89 29.50 17.88
C PHE A 80 -24.70 29.34 18.85
N GLY A 81 -24.30 30.44 19.50
CA GLY A 81 -23.25 30.46 20.52
C GLY A 81 -22.07 31.40 20.23
N THR A 82 -22.06 32.10 19.10
CA THR A 82 -21.09 33.18 18.84
C THR A 82 -21.79 34.54 18.87
N LYS A 83 -21.08 35.59 19.32
CA LYS A 83 -21.63 36.95 19.51
C LYS A 83 -22.15 37.64 18.23
N GLU A 84 -22.00 37.00 17.07
CA GLU A 84 -22.45 37.50 15.77
C GLU A 84 -23.76 36.81 15.37
N LEU A 85 -24.91 37.32 15.86
CA LEU A 85 -26.27 36.87 15.50
C LEU A 85 -26.71 37.29 14.08
N VAL A 86 -25.78 37.78 13.25
CA VAL A 86 -26.11 38.49 12.01
C VAL A 86 -26.77 37.55 10.98
N ASP A 87 -26.42 36.27 10.97
CA ASP A 87 -26.92 35.28 10.00
C ASP A 87 -28.15 34.48 10.48
N LEU A 88 -28.69 34.74 11.68
CA LEU A 88 -29.85 34.02 12.23
C LEU A 88 -31.20 34.73 11.96
N THR A 89 -31.17 35.91 11.33
CA THR A 89 -32.36 36.73 11.02
C THR A 89 -32.95 36.43 9.64
N SER A 90 -32.24 35.67 8.81
CA SER A 90 -32.63 35.29 7.45
C SER A 90 -32.80 33.80 7.28
N LEU A 91 -33.65 33.42 6.34
CA LEU A 91 -33.80 32.05 5.85
C LEU A 91 -32.75 31.77 4.75
N PRO A 92 -32.15 30.58 4.66
CA PRO A 92 -32.36 29.37 5.48
C PRO A 92 -31.77 29.45 6.90
N LEU A 93 -32.41 28.78 7.86
CA LEU A 93 -31.93 28.71 9.24
C LEU A 93 -30.70 27.79 9.37
N ILE A 94 -29.57 28.32 9.85
CA ILE A 94 -28.32 27.56 9.99
C ILE A 94 -28.30 26.78 11.31
N ILE A 95 -28.43 25.45 11.25
CA ILE A 95 -28.49 24.53 12.41
C ILE A 95 -27.18 23.73 12.58
N PRO A 96 -26.82 23.30 13.80
CA PRO A 96 -25.63 22.48 14.00
C PRO A 96 -25.76 21.07 13.42
N SER A 97 -24.61 20.41 13.26
CA SER A 97 -24.46 19.07 12.72
C SER A 97 -25.19 17.96 13.49
N ASP A 98 -25.55 18.17 14.76
CA ASP A 98 -26.36 17.25 15.57
C ASP A 98 -27.49 18.03 16.24
N THR A 99 -28.67 17.98 15.63
CA THR A 99 -29.86 18.71 16.11
C THR A 99 -31.02 17.76 16.32
N SER A 100 -31.46 17.64 17.57
CA SER A 100 -32.76 17.05 17.91
C SER A 100 -33.84 18.14 17.84
N LEU A 101 -34.76 18.03 16.89
CA LEU A 101 -35.87 18.96 16.69
C LEU A 101 -37.17 18.34 17.20
N GLN A 102 -37.81 19.03 18.13
CA GLN A 102 -39.15 18.72 18.62
C GLN A 102 -40.16 19.62 17.91
N ILE A 103 -41.16 19.00 17.31
CA ILE A 103 -42.17 19.68 16.50
C ILE A 103 -43.51 19.57 17.22
N THR A 104 -44.08 20.71 17.58
CA THR A 104 -45.45 20.81 18.12
C THR A 104 -46.29 21.63 17.15
N LEU A 105 -47.45 21.08 16.80
CA LEU A 105 -48.40 21.69 15.87
C LEU A 105 -49.66 22.07 16.62
N ILE A 106 -50.17 23.27 16.35
CA ILE A 106 -51.41 23.80 16.90
C ILE A 106 -52.33 24.15 15.73
N ASP A 107 -53.51 23.53 15.70
CA ASP A 107 -54.52 23.80 14.67
C ASP A 107 -55.36 25.07 14.99
N GLN A 108 -56.22 25.47 14.06
CA GLN A 108 -57.15 26.60 14.25
C GLN A 108 -58.15 26.42 15.40
N ASP A 109 -58.37 25.18 15.85
CA ASP A 109 -59.25 24.85 16.96
C ASP A 109 -58.50 24.89 18.32
N GLU A 110 -57.24 25.39 18.32
CA GLU A 110 -56.32 25.40 19.47
C GLU A 110 -55.98 24.00 20.01
N ILE A 111 -56.16 22.97 19.18
CA ILE A 111 -55.81 21.59 19.53
C ILE A 111 -54.34 21.39 19.20
N TYR A 112 -53.58 20.98 20.21
CA TYR A 112 -52.16 20.66 20.08
C TYR A 112 -51.91 19.15 20.21
N SER A 113 -50.84 18.69 19.57
CA SER A 113 -50.35 17.31 19.76
C SER A 113 -49.74 17.17 21.16
N PRO A 114 -50.23 16.26 22.03
CA PRO A 114 -49.72 16.11 23.40
C PRO A 114 -48.29 15.55 23.44
N ASP A 115 -47.92 14.78 22.42
CA ASP A 115 -46.57 14.27 22.22
C ASP A 115 -45.93 14.98 21.02
N PRO A 116 -44.83 15.73 21.21
CA PRO A 116 -44.15 16.39 20.11
C PRO A 116 -43.46 15.36 19.20
N ALA A 117 -43.52 15.58 17.89
CA ALA A 117 -42.78 14.75 16.95
C ALA A 117 -41.29 15.09 17.02
N ILE A 118 -40.44 14.08 17.18
CA ILE A 118 -38.98 14.27 17.29
C ILE A 118 -38.31 13.86 15.99
N VAL A 119 -37.53 14.77 15.41
CA VAL A 119 -36.69 14.54 14.24
C VAL A 119 -35.23 14.76 14.62
N MET A 120 -34.39 13.78 14.34
CA MET A 120 -32.94 13.87 14.55
C MET A 120 -32.26 14.23 13.23
N ILE A 121 -31.54 15.34 13.20
CA ILE A 121 -30.77 15.80 12.06
C ILE A 121 -29.29 15.57 12.39
N ASN A 122 -28.71 14.58 11.74
CA ASN A 122 -27.29 14.26 11.83
C ASN A 122 -26.64 14.60 10.50
N GLY A 123 -25.77 15.60 10.51
CA GLY A 123 -24.94 15.86 9.37
C GLY A 123 -23.64 15.06 9.46
N ILE A 124 -23.22 14.53 8.31
CA ILE A 124 -22.03 13.70 8.15
C ILE A 124 -20.98 14.61 7.53
N ALA A 125 -19.84 14.78 8.22
CA ALA A 125 -18.69 15.49 7.69
C ALA A 125 -18.07 14.70 6.53
N ASP A 126 -17.63 15.45 5.52
CA ASP A 126 -16.88 14.88 4.40
C ASP A 126 -15.49 14.42 4.86
N LEU A 127 -14.97 13.36 4.24
CA LEU A 127 -13.65 12.80 4.54
C LEU A 127 -12.78 12.89 3.30
N GLU A 128 -11.53 13.31 3.50
CA GLU A 128 -10.57 13.37 2.39
C GLU A 128 -10.39 11.98 1.72
N PRO A 129 -10.22 11.94 0.38
CA PRO A 129 -9.94 10.71 -0.34
C PRO A 129 -8.73 9.96 0.23
N VAL A 130 -8.91 8.69 0.58
CA VAL A 130 -7.82 7.84 1.08
C VAL A 130 -7.09 7.21 -0.09
N VAL A 131 -5.85 7.65 -0.32
CA VAL A 131 -4.97 7.18 -1.40
C VAL A 131 -3.93 6.21 -0.83
N ASP A 132 -4.14 4.91 -1.01
CA ASP A 132 -3.17 3.86 -0.62
C ASP A 132 -2.36 3.47 -1.84
N THR A 133 -1.07 3.80 -1.84
CA THR A 133 -0.16 3.61 -2.98
C THR A 133 1.09 2.86 -2.57
N ARG A 134 1.60 2.01 -3.47
CA ARG A 134 2.87 1.31 -3.33
C ARG A 134 3.61 1.28 -4.66
N LEU A 135 4.94 1.23 -4.58
CA LEU A 135 5.80 1.00 -5.73
C LEU A 135 5.88 -0.51 -6.03
N ARG A 136 6.11 -0.85 -7.30
CA ARG A 136 6.34 -2.23 -7.73
C ARG A 136 7.60 -2.32 -8.58
N GLY A 137 8.60 -3.08 -8.11
CA GLY A 137 9.81 -3.34 -8.89
C GLY A 137 10.60 -2.09 -9.28
N VAL A 138 10.62 -1.09 -8.40
CA VAL A 138 11.41 0.13 -8.53
C VAL A 138 11.94 0.51 -7.15
N SER A 139 13.24 0.74 -7.05
CA SER A 139 13.92 1.20 -5.83
C SER A 139 13.90 2.74 -5.74
N SER A 140 14.52 3.31 -4.71
CA SER A 140 14.69 4.77 -4.58
C SER A 140 15.68 5.36 -5.59
N VAL A 141 16.26 4.55 -6.46
CA VAL A 141 17.26 4.93 -7.46
C VAL A 141 16.70 4.59 -8.84
N ILE A 142 16.66 5.57 -9.74
CA ILE A 142 16.08 5.37 -11.08
C ILE A 142 16.90 6.06 -12.17
N THR A 143 16.73 5.62 -13.42
CA THR A 143 17.33 6.31 -14.57
C THR A 143 16.42 7.41 -15.11
N ARG A 144 16.99 8.27 -15.96
CA ARG A 144 16.25 9.27 -16.74
C ARG A 144 15.18 8.66 -17.66
N GLY A 145 15.34 7.40 -18.05
CA GLY A 145 14.40 6.67 -18.91
C GLY A 145 13.29 5.95 -18.15
N ALA A 146 13.29 6.01 -16.81
CA ALA A 146 12.45 5.16 -15.99
C ALA A 146 10.94 5.41 -16.20
N SER A 147 10.18 4.34 -16.04
CA SER A 147 8.73 4.28 -15.97
C SER A 147 8.36 3.65 -14.64
N ILE A 148 7.95 4.47 -13.67
CA ILE A 148 7.65 4.05 -12.31
C ILE A 148 6.21 3.52 -12.26
N PRO A 149 5.96 2.22 -12.02
CA PRO A 149 4.63 1.70 -11.84
C PRO A 149 4.18 1.92 -10.38
N ILE A 150 2.98 2.47 -10.22
CA ILE A 150 2.37 2.75 -8.92
C ILE A 150 1.07 1.95 -8.84
N GLN A 151 1.01 1.03 -7.87
CA GLN A 151 -0.14 0.19 -7.60
C GLN A 151 -0.83 0.63 -6.31
N GLY A 152 -2.09 0.26 -6.13
CA GLY A 152 -2.85 0.70 -4.97
C GLY A 152 -4.32 0.92 -5.25
N ARG A 153 -4.98 1.65 -4.35
CA ARG A 153 -6.41 1.98 -4.45
C ARG A 153 -6.68 3.35 -3.85
N ILE A 154 -7.63 4.04 -4.45
CA ILE A 154 -8.17 5.31 -3.95
C ILE A 154 -9.60 5.03 -3.48
N LEU A 155 -9.89 5.44 -2.26
CA LEU A 155 -11.16 5.21 -1.58
C LEU A 155 -11.79 6.54 -1.20
N ASP A 156 -13.04 6.71 -1.55
CA ASP A 156 -13.79 7.92 -1.27
C ASP A 156 -15.29 7.62 -1.09
N ASP A 157 -15.96 8.29 -0.17
CA ASP A 157 -17.38 8.09 0.14
C ASP A 157 -18.31 8.82 -0.85
N TYR A 158 -17.89 9.99 -1.36
CA TYR A 158 -18.56 10.74 -2.44
C TYR A 158 -18.14 10.30 -3.85
N GLY A 159 -17.11 9.47 -3.95
CA GLY A 159 -16.58 8.95 -5.20
C GLY A 159 -15.42 9.80 -5.72
N VAL A 160 -14.42 9.15 -6.30
CA VAL A 160 -13.22 9.82 -6.80
C VAL A 160 -13.54 10.44 -8.16
N GLU A 161 -13.66 11.77 -8.21
CA GLU A 161 -13.91 12.51 -9.44
C GLU A 161 -12.66 12.54 -10.32
N ASN A 162 -11.52 12.91 -9.72
CA ASN A 162 -10.25 13.08 -10.43
C ASN A 162 -9.09 12.50 -9.64
N ALA A 163 -8.05 12.05 -10.35
CA ALA A 163 -6.79 11.66 -9.76
C ALA A 163 -5.62 11.98 -10.70
N TRP A 164 -4.49 12.38 -10.12
CA TRP A 164 -3.30 12.80 -10.86
C TRP A 164 -2.02 12.53 -10.06
N PHE A 165 -0.90 12.50 -10.77
CA PHE A 165 0.42 12.55 -10.17
C PHE A 165 0.82 14.01 -9.94
N ARG A 166 1.33 14.28 -8.74
CA ARG A 166 2.05 15.51 -8.44
C ARG A 166 3.53 15.15 -8.28
N TYR A 167 4.40 15.92 -8.90
CA TYR A 167 5.83 15.69 -8.79
C TYR A 167 6.59 16.98 -8.55
N GLN A 168 7.72 16.85 -7.89
CA GLN A 168 8.64 17.94 -7.59
C GLN A 168 10.05 17.48 -7.92
N VAL A 169 10.80 18.34 -8.60
CA VAL A 169 12.21 18.11 -8.93
C VAL A 169 13.05 18.94 -7.98
N ASP A 170 13.93 18.30 -7.22
CA ASP A 170 14.74 18.90 -6.15
C ASP A 170 13.85 19.69 -5.15
N GLU A 171 14.39 20.74 -4.54
CA GLU A 171 13.64 21.69 -3.69
C GLU A 171 13.01 22.84 -4.51
N SER A 172 12.70 22.60 -5.79
CA SER A 172 12.06 23.62 -6.61
C SER A 172 10.64 23.91 -6.11
N LYS A 173 10.23 25.19 -6.21
CA LYS A 173 8.87 25.62 -5.87
C LYS A 173 7.85 25.23 -6.95
N ASP A 174 8.33 24.82 -8.12
CA ASP A 174 7.50 24.47 -9.26
C ASP A 174 7.04 23.02 -9.13
N VAL A 175 5.79 22.88 -8.72
CA VAL A 175 5.14 21.58 -8.58
C VAL A 175 4.50 21.21 -9.92
N GLY A 176 5.01 20.13 -10.52
CA GLY A 176 4.45 19.58 -11.74
C GLY A 176 3.22 18.73 -11.47
N ILE A 177 2.26 18.77 -12.39
CA ILE A 177 1.04 17.97 -12.34
C ILE A 177 0.96 17.13 -13.62
N ARG A 178 0.63 15.86 -13.49
CA ARG A 178 0.44 14.94 -14.62
C ARG A 178 -0.79 14.08 -14.40
N PRO A 179 -1.75 14.03 -15.35
CA PRO A 179 -2.93 13.18 -15.19
C PRO A 179 -2.56 11.69 -15.18
N LEU A 180 -3.37 10.89 -14.50
CA LEU A 180 -3.31 9.42 -14.63
C LEU A 180 -3.70 9.00 -16.06
N SER A 181 -3.30 7.80 -16.46
CA SER A 181 -3.67 7.25 -17.77
C SER A 181 -5.17 6.97 -17.84
N ARG A 182 -5.77 6.58 -16.71
CA ARG A 182 -7.20 6.34 -16.55
C ARG A 182 -7.83 7.34 -15.59
N ALA A 183 -8.99 7.88 -15.99
CA ALA A 183 -9.78 8.73 -15.13
C ALA A 183 -10.72 7.89 -14.22
N PRO A 184 -10.83 8.22 -12.92
CA PRO A 184 -11.66 7.47 -11.97
C PRO A 184 -13.17 7.63 -12.16
N GLY A 185 -13.64 8.70 -12.81
CA GLY A 185 -15.02 8.79 -13.30
C GLY A 185 -16.10 8.72 -12.21
N GLY A 186 -15.79 9.10 -10.96
CA GLY A 186 -16.73 9.16 -9.84
C GLY A 186 -16.97 7.83 -9.12
N VAL A 187 -16.12 6.83 -9.30
CA VAL A 187 -16.24 5.56 -8.56
C VAL A 187 -15.76 5.71 -7.12
N ARG A 188 -16.44 5.05 -6.18
CA ARG A 188 -16.06 5.04 -4.74
C ARG A 188 -14.73 4.34 -4.45
N VAL A 189 -14.40 3.33 -5.26
CA VAL A 189 -13.15 2.60 -5.15
C VAL A 189 -12.51 2.61 -6.52
N PHE A 190 -11.41 3.35 -6.66
CA PHE A 190 -10.63 3.38 -7.88
C PHE A 190 -9.34 2.57 -7.69
N PRO A 191 -9.24 1.38 -8.30
CA PRO A 191 -8.03 0.57 -8.22
C PRO A 191 -6.97 1.10 -9.19
N LEU A 192 -5.75 1.39 -8.73
CA LEU A 192 -4.61 1.76 -9.58
C LEU A 192 -4.02 0.55 -10.32
N GLU A 193 -4.35 -0.66 -9.87
CA GLU A 193 -4.05 -1.94 -10.50
C GLU A 193 -5.35 -2.76 -10.63
N ILE A 194 -5.74 -3.13 -11.85
CA ILE A 194 -6.99 -3.88 -12.09
C ILE A 194 -6.78 -5.39 -11.94
N SER A 195 -5.61 -5.90 -12.35
CA SER A 195 -5.26 -7.33 -12.33
C SER A 195 -3.74 -7.50 -12.49
N SER A 196 -3.22 -8.69 -12.18
CA SER A 196 -1.82 -9.06 -12.45
C SER A 196 -1.41 -8.99 -13.92
N GLU A 197 -2.38 -9.03 -14.83
CA GLU A 197 -2.18 -8.97 -16.29
C GLU A 197 -2.55 -7.61 -16.92
N GLU A 198 -3.24 -6.73 -16.18
CA GLU A 198 -3.67 -5.43 -16.68
C GLU A 198 -2.68 -4.30 -16.36
N PRO A 199 -2.65 -3.22 -17.16
CA PRO A 199 -1.64 -2.17 -17.00
C PRO A 199 -1.82 -1.42 -15.67
N VAL A 200 -0.80 -1.52 -14.82
CA VAL A 200 -0.57 -0.64 -13.66
C VAL A 200 -0.34 0.79 -14.15
N GLU A 201 -0.84 1.78 -13.39
CA GLU A 201 -0.58 3.19 -13.68
C GLU A 201 0.92 3.50 -13.60
N ARG A 202 1.44 4.23 -14.60
CA ARG A 202 2.88 4.46 -14.79
C ARG A 202 3.22 5.94 -14.88
N PHE A 203 4.19 6.37 -14.07
CA PHE A 203 4.80 7.69 -14.19
C PHE A 203 6.08 7.62 -15.04
N ASN A 204 6.05 8.25 -16.22
CA ASN A 204 7.20 8.27 -17.13
C ASN A 204 8.13 9.45 -16.80
N VAL A 205 9.40 9.17 -16.51
CA VAL A 205 10.42 10.18 -16.15
C VAL A 205 11.02 10.85 -17.38
N LEU A 206 11.10 10.15 -18.51
CA LEU A 206 11.74 10.63 -19.75
C LEU A 206 11.33 12.05 -20.19
N PRO A 207 10.04 12.46 -20.16
CA PRO A 207 9.62 13.81 -20.58
C PRO A 207 10.12 14.96 -19.70
N LEU A 208 10.64 14.66 -18.51
CA LEU A 208 11.11 15.67 -17.55
C LEU A 208 12.55 16.12 -17.83
N GLU A 209 13.28 15.40 -18.71
CA GLU A 209 14.67 15.70 -19.07
C GLU A 209 15.59 15.96 -17.86
N LEU A 210 15.41 15.16 -16.80
CA LEU A 210 16.19 15.28 -15.56
C LEU A 210 17.67 14.96 -15.80
N LYS A 211 18.53 15.60 -15.00
CA LYS A 211 19.97 15.36 -14.94
C LYS A 211 20.30 14.29 -13.90
N VAL A 212 21.47 13.67 -14.04
CA VAL A 212 22.05 12.78 -13.03
C VAL A 212 22.27 13.57 -11.73
N ASP A 213 22.11 12.91 -10.58
CA ASP A 213 22.16 13.43 -9.21
C ASP A 213 20.97 14.32 -8.79
N GLN A 214 19.94 14.47 -9.62
CA GLN A 214 18.72 15.16 -9.22
C GLN A 214 17.81 14.26 -8.38
N THR A 215 16.99 14.89 -7.55
CA THR A 215 15.96 14.22 -6.76
C THR A 215 14.58 14.45 -7.37
N LEU A 216 13.79 13.39 -7.52
CA LEU A 216 12.41 13.44 -8.00
C LEU A 216 11.49 12.92 -6.90
N THR A 217 10.59 13.78 -6.42
CA THR A 217 9.52 13.38 -5.50
C THR A 217 8.22 13.22 -6.28
N VAL A 218 7.53 12.09 -6.16
CA VAL A 218 6.27 11.79 -6.84
C VAL A 218 5.24 11.32 -5.81
N GLY A 219 4.02 11.87 -5.88
CA GLY A 219 2.87 11.44 -5.10
C GLY A 219 1.62 11.32 -5.96
N VAL A 220 0.70 10.44 -5.56
CA VAL A 220 -0.64 10.37 -6.16
C VAL A 220 -1.58 11.24 -5.34
N TYR A 221 -2.34 12.07 -6.04
CA TYR A 221 -3.35 12.94 -5.47
C TYR A 221 -4.69 12.56 -6.07
N ALA A 222 -5.73 12.66 -5.25
CA ALA A 222 -7.10 12.39 -5.62
C ALA A 222 -7.98 13.54 -5.19
N LYS A 223 -9.04 13.75 -5.95
CA LYS A 223 -10.10 14.68 -5.64
C LYS A 223 -11.44 13.95 -5.61
N ASP A 224 -12.22 14.16 -4.55
CA ASP A 224 -13.58 13.67 -4.47
C ASP A 224 -14.52 14.40 -5.44
N GLY A 225 -15.74 13.88 -5.51
CA GLY A 225 -16.87 14.48 -6.21
C GLY A 225 -17.78 15.32 -5.33
N ASP A 226 -17.42 15.62 -4.08
CA ASP A 226 -18.20 16.60 -3.32
C ASP A 226 -17.91 17.99 -3.88
N THR A 227 -18.98 18.72 -4.18
CA THR A 227 -18.91 20.10 -4.70
C THR A 227 -19.42 21.11 -3.68
N LEU A 228 -19.85 20.63 -2.50
CA LEU A 228 -20.54 21.40 -1.48
C LEU A 228 -19.69 21.62 -0.22
N ASN A 229 -18.85 20.65 0.20
CA ASN A 229 -17.99 20.75 1.40
C ASN A 229 -16.53 20.40 1.10
N GLY A 230 -15.57 21.11 1.71
CA GLY A 230 -14.15 20.72 1.67
C GLY A 230 -13.69 19.94 2.92
N PRO A 231 -12.54 19.23 2.88
CA PRO A 231 -11.47 19.31 1.88
C PRO A 231 -11.57 18.23 0.81
N HIS A 232 -11.64 18.70 -0.42
CA HIS A 232 -11.89 17.91 -1.62
C HIS A 232 -10.75 16.98 -2.07
N GLU A 233 -9.58 17.06 -1.43
CA GLU A 233 -8.32 16.55 -1.97
C GLU A 233 -7.55 15.73 -0.94
N GLY A 234 -7.18 14.51 -1.32
CA GLY A 234 -6.34 13.60 -0.53
C GLY A 234 -5.07 13.24 -1.29
N HIS A 235 -4.04 12.82 -0.56
CA HIS A 235 -2.78 12.38 -1.18
C HIS A 235 -2.23 11.10 -0.55
N GLY A 236 -1.53 10.34 -1.38
CA GLY A 236 -0.85 9.12 -0.96
C GLY A 236 0.54 9.39 -0.40
N GLU A 237 1.30 8.31 -0.24
CA GLU A 237 2.70 8.36 0.13
C GLU A 237 3.52 9.11 -0.93
N LEU A 238 4.48 9.93 -0.47
CA LEU A 238 5.41 10.65 -1.34
C LEU A 238 6.66 9.80 -1.54
N PHE A 239 6.89 9.37 -2.78
CA PHE A 239 8.06 8.59 -3.15
C PHE A 239 9.18 9.50 -3.63
N THR A 240 10.36 9.38 -3.02
CA THR A 240 11.54 10.17 -3.37
C THR A 240 12.54 9.30 -4.10
N PHE A 241 12.98 9.74 -5.28
CA PHE A 241 13.89 9.02 -6.15
C PHE A 241 15.14 9.85 -6.45
N THR A 242 16.30 9.20 -6.51
CA THR A 242 17.54 9.80 -7.00
C THR A 242 17.77 9.35 -8.44
N ILE A 243 17.98 10.32 -9.34
CA ILE A 243 18.26 10.08 -10.76
C ILE A 243 19.73 9.74 -10.93
N VAL A 244 20.02 8.55 -11.45
CA VAL A 244 21.38 8.07 -11.70
C VAL A 244 21.63 7.79 -13.17
N SER A 245 22.91 7.58 -13.51
CA SER A 245 23.28 7.10 -14.83
C SER A 245 22.85 5.63 -15.03
N THR A 246 22.70 5.23 -16.30
CA THR A 246 22.40 3.84 -16.66
C THR A 246 23.49 2.89 -16.15
N ASP A 247 24.75 3.27 -16.27
CA ASP A 247 25.89 2.44 -15.85
C ASP A 247 25.95 2.26 -14.33
N GLU A 248 25.62 3.32 -13.57
CA GLU A 248 25.54 3.26 -12.11
C GLU A 248 24.37 2.39 -11.61
N LEU A 249 23.20 2.48 -12.25
CA LEU A 249 22.09 1.60 -11.89
C LEU A 249 22.43 0.14 -12.21
N LEU A 250 22.95 -0.13 -13.41
CA LEU A 250 23.37 -1.48 -13.80
C LEU A 250 24.40 -2.02 -12.81
N ALA A 251 25.32 -1.18 -12.35
CA ALA A 251 26.27 -1.54 -11.32
C ALA A 251 25.64 -2.04 -10.04
N ARG A 252 24.69 -1.28 -9.50
CA ARG A 252 23.97 -1.67 -8.29
C ARG A 252 23.18 -2.97 -8.49
N LEU A 253 22.47 -3.08 -9.61
CA LEU A 253 21.70 -4.29 -9.92
C LEU A 253 22.61 -5.52 -10.09
N TYR A 254 23.82 -5.36 -10.63
CA TYR A 254 24.79 -6.46 -10.69
C TYR A 254 25.34 -6.83 -9.32
N ASP A 255 25.63 -5.86 -8.46
CA ASP A 255 26.03 -6.13 -7.07
C ASP A 255 24.94 -6.90 -6.32
N ASP A 256 23.67 -6.54 -6.54
CA ASP A 256 22.51 -7.25 -6.00
C ASP A 256 22.39 -8.67 -6.57
N GLU A 257 22.59 -8.87 -7.88
CA GLU A 257 22.61 -10.20 -8.50
C GLU A 257 23.68 -11.11 -7.87
N VAL A 258 24.89 -10.57 -7.68
CA VAL A 258 26.00 -11.31 -7.05
C VAL A 258 25.67 -11.66 -5.60
N ASN A 259 25.07 -10.74 -4.85
CA ASN A 259 24.64 -11.00 -3.48
C ASN A 259 23.56 -12.10 -3.41
N LEU A 260 22.61 -12.11 -4.34
CA LEU A 260 21.59 -13.17 -4.44
C LEU A 260 22.23 -14.52 -4.77
N ARG A 261 23.19 -14.55 -5.71
CA ARG A 261 23.95 -15.75 -6.05
C ARG A 261 24.72 -16.31 -4.86
N LEU A 262 25.46 -15.47 -4.13
CA LEU A 262 26.22 -15.91 -2.94
C LEU A 262 25.31 -16.53 -1.87
N ARG A 263 24.15 -15.94 -1.64
CA ARG A 263 23.15 -16.52 -0.72
C ARG A 263 22.63 -17.85 -1.23
N PHE A 264 22.39 -17.98 -2.54
CA PHE A 264 21.93 -19.22 -3.14
C PHE A 264 23.00 -20.33 -3.09
N GLU A 265 24.27 -20.00 -3.33
CA GLU A 265 25.42 -20.90 -3.14
C GLU A 265 25.47 -21.40 -1.69
N GLN A 266 25.29 -20.51 -0.71
CA GLN A 266 25.25 -20.89 0.70
C GLN A 266 24.09 -21.86 1.00
N ILE A 267 22.88 -21.60 0.48
CA ILE A 267 21.73 -22.51 0.64
C ILE A 267 22.07 -23.89 0.05
N ARG A 268 22.69 -23.92 -1.12
CA ARG A 268 23.10 -25.16 -1.80
C ARG A 268 24.10 -25.93 -0.97
N ASP A 269 25.12 -25.27 -0.42
CA ASP A 269 26.13 -25.91 0.41
C ASP A 269 25.54 -26.48 1.70
N GLU A 270 24.57 -25.80 2.33
CA GLU A 270 23.87 -26.33 3.51
C GLU A 270 23.00 -27.56 3.17
N ILE A 271 22.39 -27.61 1.99
CA ILE A 271 21.66 -28.81 1.51
C ILE A 271 22.64 -29.94 1.20
N LYS A 272 23.83 -29.63 0.68
CA LYS A 272 24.88 -30.61 0.45
C LYS A 272 25.36 -31.23 1.76
N ASP A 273 25.56 -30.42 2.80
CA ASP A 273 25.90 -30.91 4.14
C ASP A 273 24.80 -31.82 4.72
N LEU A 274 23.52 -31.50 4.46
CA LEU A 274 22.39 -32.37 4.80
C LEU A 274 22.44 -33.70 4.04
N ARG A 275 22.76 -33.68 2.75
CA ARG A 275 22.91 -34.87 1.91
C ARG A 275 24.05 -35.76 2.40
N ASP A 276 25.17 -35.18 2.79
CA ASP A 276 26.31 -35.92 3.32
C ASP A 276 25.94 -36.54 4.69
N SER A 277 25.26 -35.77 5.55
CA SER A 277 24.70 -36.28 6.81
C SER A 277 23.68 -37.40 6.59
N LEU A 278 22.87 -37.33 5.52
CA LEU A 278 21.93 -38.39 5.15
C LEU A 278 22.66 -39.68 4.77
N THR A 279 23.77 -39.54 4.03
CA THR A 279 24.61 -40.68 3.64
C THR A 279 25.16 -41.39 4.88
N ASP A 280 25.62 -40.63 5.88
CA ASP A 280 26.06 -41.19 7.16
C ASP A 280 24.89 -41.92 7.87
N ASN A 281 23.68 -41.34 7.88
CA ASN A 281 22.52 -41.98 8.49
C ASN A 281 22.07 -43.26 7.78
N ILE A 282 22.27 -43.38 6.46
CA ILE A 282 22.06 -44.64 5.73
C ILE A 282 23.01 -45.73 6.27
N THR A 283 24.27 -45.38 6.55
CA THR A 283 25.22 -46.35 7.11
C THR A 283 24.86 -46.77 8.53
N LEU A 284 24.42 -45.82 9.37
CA LEU A 284 23.94 -46.07 10.72
C LEU A 284 22.67 -46.93 10.74
N ASP A 285 21.75 -46.73 9.78
CA ASP A 285 20.56 -47.58 9.67
C ASP A 285 20.91 -49.02 9.28
N ALA A 286 21.88 -49.20 8.37
CA ALA A 286 22.37 -50.53 8.02
C ALA A 286 23.02 -51.25 9.22
N GLU A 287 23.76 -50.53 10.06
CA GLU A 287 24.31 -51.04 11.32
C GLU A 287 23.20 -51.40 12.32
N ARG A 288 22.20 -50.52 12.48
CA ARG A 288 21.02 -50.76 13.30
C ARG A 288 20.30 -52.05 12.90
N GLN A 289 20.11 -52.29 11.61
CA GLN A 289 19.46 -53.51 11.11
C GLN A 289 20.30 -54.77 11.38
N ARG A 290 21.62 -54.68 11.24
CA ARG A 290 22.53 -55.80 11.57
C ARG A 290 22.45 -56.14 13.06
N LEU A 291 22.47 -55.12 13.94
CA LEU A 291 22.35 -55.30 15.39
C LEU A 291 21.01 -55.94 15.78
N ARG A 292 19.90 -55.58 15.13
CA ARG A 292 18.59 -56.24 15.33
C ARG A 292 18.61 -57.75 15.02
N GLY A 293 19.48 -58.21 14.13
CA GLY A 293 19.68 -59.62 13.80
C GLY A 293 20.57 -60.40 14.77
N THR A 294 21.20 -59.74 15.75
CA THR A 294 22.08 -60.37 16.75
C THR A 294 21.32 -60.83 18.01
N PRO A 295 21.85 -61.82 18.76
CA PRO A 295 21.21 -62.30 19.99
C PRO A 295 20.97 -61.18 21.00
N GLU A 296 19.87 -61.24 21.75
CA GLU A 296 19.53 -60.27 22.80
C GLU A 296 20.63 -60.17 23.86
N SER A 297 21.13 -58.96 24.09
CA SER A 297 22.04 -58.61 25.18
C SER A 297 21.73 -57.19 25.67
N ALA A 298 22.04 -56.91 26.95
CA ALA A 298 21.83 -55.57 27.51
C ALA A 298 22.68 -54.49 26.82
N GLU A 299 23.86 -54.86 26.31
CA GLU A 299 24.74 -53.96 25.53
C GLU A 299 24.13 -53.64 24.17
N ARG A 300 23.57 -54.64 23.47
CA ARG A 300 22.87 -54.48 22.19
C ARG A 300 21.69 -53.52 22.32
N ASP A 301 20.87 -53.67 23.35
CA ASP A 301 19.67 -52.86 23.56
C ASP A 301 20.01 -51.39 23.82
N GLU A 302 21.11 -51.13 24.52
CA GLU A 302 21.62 -49.78 24.75
C GLU A 302 22.15 -49.13 23.45
N GLU A 303 22.89 -49.88 22.63
CA GLU A 303 23.37 -49.40 21.32
C GLU A 303 22.22 -49.13 20.35
N LEU A 304 21.23 -50.01 20.29
CA LEU A 304 20.03 -49.83 19.45
C LEU A 304 19.25 -48.58 19.85
N ARG A 305 19.07 -48.32 21.15
CA ARG A 305 18.41 -47.09 21.62
C ARG A 305 19.14 -45.83 21.19
N LYS A 306 20.48 -45.83 21.28
CA LYS A 306 21.30 -44.69 20.83
C LYS A 306 21.11 -44.43 19.34
N LEU A 307 21.18 -45.48 18.52
CA LEU A 307 20.97 -45.38 17.06
C LEU A 307 19.56 -44.89 16.72
N ASP A 308 18.52 -45.43 17.39
CA ASP A 308 17.14 -45.01 17.17
C ASP A 308 16.93 -43.51 17.48
N VAL A 309 17.49 -43.02 18.59
CA VAL A 309 17.43 -41.60 18.95
C VAL A 309 18.19 -40.74 17.93
N THR A 310 19.38 -41.16 17.49
CA THR A 310 20.17 -40.42 16.50
C THR A 310 19.43 -40.31 15.17
N ILE A 311 18.92 -41.43 14.63
CA ILE A 311 18.19 -41.48 13.35
C ILE A 311 16.89 -40.68 13.42
N ALA A 312 16.13 -40.79 14.53
CA ALA A 312 14.91 -40.00 14.73
C ALA A 312 15.22 -38.49 14.77
N SER A 313 16.23 -38.09 15.55
CA SER A 313 16.65 -36.68 15.65
C SER A 313 17.17 -36.11 14.32
N PHE A 314 17.73 -36.96 13.46
CA PHE A 314 18.14 -36.55 12.13
C PHE A 314 16.93 -36.25 11.24
N ALA A 315 15.89 -37.09 11.27
CA ALA A 315 14.66 -36.89 10.49
C ALA A 315 14.03 -35.52 10.78
N ASP A 316 13.87 -35.17 12.06
CA ASP A 316 13.26 -33.89 12.45
C ASP A 316 14.12 -32.68 12.05
N ARG A 317 15.46 -32.80 12.18
CA ARG A 317 16.38 -31.74 11.73
C ARG A 317 16.36 -31.57 10.22
N ALA A 318 16.28 -32.67 9.46
CA ALA A 318 16.25 -32.64 8.01
C ALA A 318 15.00 -31.93 7.48
N ILE A 319 13.82 -32.28 8.00
CA ILE A 319 12.54 -31.63 7.66
C ILE A 319 12.62 -30.12 7.95
N HIS A 320 13.08 -29.76 9.15
CA HIS A 320 13.16 -28.35 9.51
C HIS A 320 14.16 -27.58 8.62
N LEU A 321 15.31 -28.19 8.30
CA LEU A 321 16.32 -27.57 7.44
C LEU A 321 15.79 -27.40 6.01
N ILE A 322 15.17 -28.42 5.42
CA ILE A 322 14.57 -28.33 4.08
C ILE A 322 13.49 -27.25 4.02
N GLY A 323 12.55 -27.22 4.97
CA GLY A 323 11.50 -26.20 4.99
C GLY A 323 12.06 -24.77 5.13
N LYS A 324 13.10 -24.60 5.95
CA LYS A 324 13.82 -23.32 6.08
C LYS A 324 14.50 -22.93 4.77
N LYS A 325 15.24 -23.85 4.15
CA LYS A 325 15.98 -23.61 2.90
C LYS A 325 15.07 -23.36 1.72
N HIS A 326 13.91 -24.00 1.67
CA HIS A 326 12.87 -23.69 0.69
C HIS A 326 12.38 -22.24 0.83
N THR A 327 12.09 -21.78 2.06
CA THR A 327 11.66 -20.39 2.29
C THR A 327 12.75 -19.38 1.89
N GLU A 328 14.01 -19.68 2.19
CA GLU A 328 15.16 -18.86 1.79
C GLU A 328 15.31 -18.84 0.25
N SER A 329 15.19 -19.98 -0.42
CA SER A 329 15.21 -20.10 -1.90
C SER A 329 14.10 -19.30 -2.56
N ARG A 330 12.87 -19.32 -1.99
CA ARG A 330 11.75 -18.49 -2.47
C ARG A 330 12.04 -17.00 -2.33
N SER A 331 12.73 -16.61 -1.27
CA SER A 331 13.17 -15.22 -1.08
C SER A 331 14.19 -14.80 -2.15
N ILE A 332 15.07 -15.71 -2.60
CA ILE A 332 15.98 -15.47 -3.72
C ILE A 332 15.21 -15.29 -5.04
N GLU A 333 14.21 -16.14 -5.32
CA GLU A 333 13.35 -16.01 -6.49
C GLU A 333 12.64 -14.63 -6.54
N ILE A 334 12.09 -14.19 -5.41
CA ILE A 334 11.49 -12.84 -5.29
C ILE A 334 12.53 -11.75 -5.57
N GLY A 335 13.76 -11.91 -5.07
CA GLY A 335 14.87 -10.99 -5.34
C GLY A 335 15.20 -10.87 -6.83
N PHE A 336 15.32 -11.99 -7.54
CA PHE A 336 15.55 -11.99 -8.99
C PHE A 336 14.37 -11.38 -9.77
N ARG A 337 13.14 -11.62 -9.33
CA ARG A 337 11.96 -11.01 -9.94
C ARG A 337 11.98 -9.49 -9.78
N SER A 338 12.33 -9.00 -8.58
CA SER A 338 12.52 -7.56 -8.33
C SER A 338 13.60 -6.96 -9.22
N LEU A 339 14.76 -7.62 -9.33
CA LEU A 339 15.86 -7.19 -10.20
C LEU A 339 15.41 -7.08 -11.67
N ARG A 340 14.70 -8.10 -12.15
CA ARG A 340 14.14 -8.13 -13.50
C ARG A 340 13.12 -7.01 -13.73
N GLU A 341 12.22 -6.77 -12.76
CA GLU A 341 11.29 -5.64 -12.82
C GLU A 341 12.04 -4.30 -12.82
N GLU A 342 13.10 -4.14 -12.03
CA GLU A 342 13.92 -2.92 -11.98
C GLU A 342 14.63 -2.64 -13.30
N LEU A 343 15.17 -3.67 -13.97
CA LEU A 343 15.78 -3.53 -15.30
C LEU A 343 14.77 -2.98 -16.32
N VAL A 344 13.58 -3.57 -16.37
CA VAL A 344 12.52 -3.20 -17.32
C VAL A 344 11.95 -1.82 -17.00
N ASN A 345 11.65 -1.55 -15.72
CA ASN A 345 11.06 -0.28 -15.31
C ASN A 345 12.03 0.88 -15.51
N ASN A 346 13.36 0.65 -15.41
CA ASN A 346 14.37 1.65 -15.70
C ASN A 346 14.81 1.72 -17.17
N ARG A 347 14.24 0.88 -18.05
CA ARG A 347 14.60 0.78 -19.48
C ARG A 347 16.08 0.58 -19.72
N VAL A 348 16.71 -0.23 -18.87
CA VAL A 348 18.12 -0.65 -18.99
C VAL A 348 18.25 -2.12 -19.40
N ASP A 349 17.11 -2.74 -19.71
CA ASP A 349 17.01 -4.12 -20.14
C ASP A 349 17.53 -4.33 -21.57
N THR A 350 18.12 -5.50 -21.80
CA THR A 350 18.37 -6.03 -23.13
C THR A 350 17.64 -7.36 -23.27
N LYS A 351 17.26 -7.71 -24.50
CA LYS A 351 16.55 -8.98 -24.76
C LYS A 351 17.34 -10.18 -24.22
N GLU A 352 18.66 -10.21 -24.43
CA GLU A 352 19.54 -11.28 -23.95
C GLU A 352 19.58 -11.34 -22.41
N THR A 353 19.65 -10.19 -21.73
CA THR A 353 19.61 -10.14 -20.26
C THR A 353 18.29 -10.66 -19.70
N LEU A 354 17.16 -10.29 -20.32
CA LEU A 354 15.83 -10.74 -19.89
C LEU A 354 15.65 -12.23 -20.12
N GLU A 355 16.01 -12.76 -21.30
CA GLU A 355 15.93 -14.20 -21.59
C GLU A 355 16.79 -15.01 -20.59
N ARG A 356 18.00 -14.55 -20.26
CA ARG A 356 18.83 -15.22 -19.24
C ARG A 356 18.18 -15.22 -17.86
N ILE A 357 17.59 -14.11 -17.42
CA ILE A 357 16.99 -14.03 -16.09
C ILE A 357 15.66 -14.79 -16.04
N ASP A 358 14.80 -14.62 -17.04
CA ASP A 358 13.47 -15.22 -17.08
C ASP A 358 13.59 -16.75 -17.28
N ASP A 359 14.29 -17.20 -18.32
CA ASP A 359 14.36 -18.62 -18.69
C ASP A 359 15.51 -19.37 -17.99
N GLY A 360 16.64 -18.69 -17.76
CA GLY A 360 17.84 -19.31 -17.17
C GLY A 360 17.81 -19.37 -15.64
N VAL A 361 17.12 -18.44 -14.96
CA VAL A 361 17.14 -18.33 -13.50
C VAL A 361 15.75 -18.45 -12.88
N LEU A 362 14.80 -17.58 -13.25
CA LEU A 362 13.49 -17.51 -12.62
C LEU A 362 12.63 -18.76 -12.85
N GLN A 363 12.51 -19.22 -14.10
CA GLN A 363 11.72 -20.42 -14.39
C GLN A 363 12.30 -21.68 -13.71
N PRO A 364 13.61 -21.95 -13.73
CA PRO A 364 14.18 -23.06 -12.97
C PRO A 364 14.04 -22.91 -11.44
N LEU A 365 14.14 -21.70 -10.90
CA LEU A 365 13.89 -21.45 -9.47
C LEU A 365 12.44 -21.73 -9.08
N GLN A 366 11.47 -21.40 -9.94
CA GLN A 366 10.07 -21.74 -9.72
C GLN A 366 9.87 -23.25 -9.64
N VAL A 367 10.42 -24.00 -10.60
CA VAL A 367 10.35 -25.48 -10.59
C VAL A 367 11.02 -26.06 -9.34
N LEU A 368 12.19 -25.53 -8.95
CA LEU A 368 12.89 -25.93 -7.75
C LEU A 368 12.02 -25.75 -6.49
N ASN A 369 11.38 -24.58 -6.34
CA ASN A 369 10.56 -24.24 -5.19
C ASN A 369 9.21 -24.98 -5.17
N ASP A 370 8.50 -25.01 -6.30
CA ASP A 370 7.14 -25.54 -6.36
C ASP A 370 7.10 -27.08 -6.43
N GLU A 371 8.15 -27.73 -6.96
CA GLU A 371 8.16 -29.19 -7.16
C GLU A 371 9.24 -29.92 -6.36
N GLU A 372 10.51 -29.54 -6.55
CA GLU A 372 11.65 -30.35 -6.07
C GLU A 372 11.84 -30.25 -4.54
N PHE A 373 11.74 -29.04 -3.98
CA PHE A 373 11.76 -28.85 -2.51
C PHE A 373 10.57 -29.52 -1.83
N GLN A 374 9.38 -29.46 -2.42
CA GLN A 374 8.21 -30.14 -1.89
C GLN A 374 8.40 -31.66 -1.89
N SER A 375 8.89 -32.22 -2.99
CA SER A 375 9.18 -33.66 -3.11
C SER A 375 10.23 -34.12 -2.10
N ALA A 376 11.26 -33.30 -1.84
CA ALA A 376 12.25 -33.56 -0.80
C ALA A 376 11.63 -33.55 0.60
N ASP A 377 10.83 -32.53 0.94
CA ASP A 377 10.16 -32.44 2.25
C ASP A 377 9.24 -33.64 2.52
N GLU A 378 8.42 -34.02 1.53
CA GLU A 378 7.54 -35.19 1.61
C GLU A 378 8.33 -36.49 1.83
N SER A 379 9.49 -36.63 1.18
CA SER A 379 10.36 -37.81 1.32
C SER A 379 10.91 -37.97 2.74
N TYR A 380 11.36 -36.86 3.36
CA TYR A 380 11.82 -36.86 4.76
C TYR A 380 10.66 -37.06 5.74
N GLY A 381 9.47 -36.52 5.44
CA GLY A 381 8.24 -36.77 6.19
C GLY A 381 7.85 -38.25 6.20
N ASN A 382 7.94 -38.92 5.05
CA ASN A 382 7.72 -40.37 4.95
C ASN A 382 8.78 -41.16 5.72
N PHE A 383 10.05 -40.80 5.59
CA PHE A 383 11.13 -41.42 6.38
C PHE A 383 10.87 -41.33 7.89
N ARG A 384 10.48 -40.16 8.40
CA ARG A 384 10.13 -40.01 9.83
C ARG A 384 8.99 -40.95 10.23
N LEU A 385 7.91 -40.99 9.43
CA LEU A 385 6.76 -41.84 9.71
C LEU A 385 7.11 -43.33 9.74
N VAL A 386 7.94 -43.81 8.80
CA VAL A 386 8.42 -45.19 8.76
C VAL A 386 9.28 -45.50 9.98
N ASN A 387 10.15 -44.56 10.38
CA ASN A 387 10.99 -44.72 11.55
C ASN A 387 10.18 -44.80 12.87
N GLU A 388 9.16 -43.95 13.04
CA GLU A 388 8.25 -43.97 14.19
C GLU A 388 7.46 -45.29 14.29
N ARG A 389 7.07 -45.85 13.14
CA ARG A 389 6.37 -47.15 13.07
C ARG A 389 7.31 -48.36 13.20
N GLN A 390 8.61 -48.13 13.44
CA GLN A 390 9.66 -49.16 13.48
C GLN A 390 9.71 -50.03 12.23
N GLY A 391 9.32 -49.48 11.06
CA GLY A 391 9.38 -50.17 9.77
C GLY A 391 10.79 -50.24 9.19
N GLU A 392 10.90 -50.83 8.00
CA GLU A 392 12.15 -50.84 7.21
C GLU A 392 12.40 -49.45 6.60
N THR A 393 13.37 -48.72 7.16
CA THR A 393 13.69 -47.32 6.81
C THR A 393 14.62 -47.17 5.61
N SER A 394 15.32 -48.21 5.18
CA SER A 394 16.36 -48.10 4.13
C SER A 394 15.81 -47.55 2.82
N GLY A 395 14.65 -48.05 2.37
CA GLY A 395 14.02 -47.53 1.14
C GLY A 395 13.57 -46.07 1.26
N ALA A 396 13.14 -45.63 2.45
CA ALA A 396 12.74 -44.24 2.69
C ALA A 396 13.94 -43.29 2.75
N LEU A 397 15.06 -43.74 3.34
CA LEU A 397 16.33 -43.00 3.35
C LEU A 397 16.94 -42.88 1.94
N GLU A 398 16.98 -43.97 1.18
CA GLU A 398 17.44 -43.96 -0.21
C GLU A 398 16.60 -43.02 -1.06
N GLN A 399 15.27 -43.01 -0.87
CA GLN A 399 14.42 -42.09 -1.61
C GLN A 399 14.65 -40.63 -1.22
N SER A 400 14.89 -40.36 0.07
CA SER A 400 15.26 -39.01 0.52
C SER A 400 16.57 -38.56 -0.13
N ALA A 401 17.52 -39.48 -0.33
CA ALA A 401 18.79 -39.16 -0.99
C ALA A 401 18.59 -38.83 -2.48
N ILE A 402 17.77 -39.60 -3.19
CA ILE A 402 17.43 -39.33 -4.60
C ILE A 402 16.77 -37.96 -4.77
N MET A 403 15.84 -37.60 -3.88
CA MET A 403 15.16 -36.31 -3.93
C MET A 403 16.10 -35.15 -3.61
N THR A 404 16.95 -35.28 -2.59
CA THR A 404 17.96 -34.25 -2.26
C THR A 404 19.00 -34.10 -3.37
N ASP A 405 19.42 -35.19 -4.01
CA ASP A 405 20.32 -35.14 -5.18
C ASP A 405 19.65 -34.49 -6.41
N ALA A 406 18.31 -34.56 -6.53
CA ALA A 406 17.58 -33.82 -7.57
C ALA A 406 17.62 -32.31 -7.31
N VAL A 407 17.30 -31.89 -6.08
CA VAL A 407 17.40 -30.49 -5.63
C VAL A 407 18.80 -29.94 -5.88
N LEU A 408 19.86 -30.63 -5.43
CA LEU A 408 21.24 -30.18 -5.62
C LEU A 408 21.62 -30.02 -7.10
N ARG A 409 21.22 -30.98 -7.96
CA ARG A 409 21.50 -30.89 -9.40
C ARG A 409 20.81 -29.68 -10.04
N ARG A 410 19.58 -29.35 -9.64
CA ARG A 410 18.89 -28.17 -10.14
C ARG A 410 19.55 -26.88 -9.65
N MET A 411 19.91 -26.83 -8.38
CA MET A 411 20.63 -25.67 -7.82
C MET A 411 21.95 -25.44 -8.56
N ASP A 412 22.70 -26.50 -8.86
CA ASP A 412 23.94 -26.40 -9.64
C ASP A 412 23.69 -25.89 -11.06
N GLN A 413 22.61 -26.32 -11.73
CA GLN A 413 22.22 -25.78 -13.05
C GLN A 413 21.91 -24.29 -12.98
N ILE A 414 21.14 -23.87 -11.98
CA ILE A 414 20.78 -22.47 -11.77
C ILE A 414 22.03 -21.61 -11.52
N LEU A 415 22.97 -22.10 -10.70
CA LEU A 415 24.21 -21.39 -10.39
C LEU A 415 25.14 -21.18 -11.59
N VAL A 416 25.02 -22.01 -12.63
CA VAL A 416 25.75 -21.85 -13.91
C VAL A 416 25.20 -20.67 -14.71
N GLU A 417 23.89 -20.46 -14.70
CA GLU A 417 23.24 -19.33 -15.39
C GLU A 417 23.39 -18.00 -14.63
N MET A 418 23.60 -18.07 -13.31
CA MET A 418 23.95 -16.92 -12.48
C MET A 418 25.40 -16.48 -12.75
N ARG A 419 25.60 -15.16 -12.94
CA ARG A 419 26.92 -14.62 -13.31
C ARG A 419 28.01 -14.93 -12.28
N ASP A 420 29.18 -15.30 -12.80
CA ASP A 420 30.30 -15.72 -11.98
C ASP A 420 31.03 -14.55 -11.30
N ARG A 421 31.60 -14.78 -10.10
CA ARG A 421 32.39 -13.79 -9.35
C ARG A 421 33.59 -13.22 -10.14
N GLY A 422 34.02 -13.90 -11.20
CA GLY A 422 35.02 -13.39 -12.15
C GLY A 422 34.55 -12.13 -12.89
N THR A 423 33.29 -12.10 -13.36
CA THR A 423 32.69 -10.92 -13.99
C THR A 423 32.55 -9.74 -13.02
N PHE A 424 32.39 -9.99 -11.72
CA PHE A 424 32.37 -8.95 -10.69
C PHE A 424 33.70 -8.18 -10.59
N ASN A 425 34.85 -8.85 -10.66
CA ASN A 425 36.15 -8.17 -10.65
C ASN A 425 36.38 -7.34 -11.92
N GLU A 426 35.94 -7.83 -13.08
CA GLU A 426 35.99 -7.05 -14.33
C GLU A 426 35.06 -5.84 -14.27
N PHE A 427 33.90 -5.99 -13.63
CA PHE A 427 32.93 -4.93 -13.48
C PHE A 427 33.34 -3.86 -12.45
N ILE A 428 33.89 -4.26 -11.30
CA ILE A 428 34.53 -3.34 -10.34
C ILE A 428 35.64 -2.55 -11.05
N GLN A 429 36.43 -3.18 -11.90
CA GLN A 429 37.43 -2.48 -12.70
C GLN A 429 36.81 -1.49 -13.69
N GLN A 430 35.68 -1.83 -14.32
CA GLN A 430 34.95 -0.90 -15.20
C GLN A 430 34.34 0.28 -14.44
N LEU A 431 33.69 0.02 -13.30
CA LEU A 431 33.17 1.05 -12.39
C LEU A 431 34.26 1.98 -11.87
N GLN A 432 35.37 1.41 -11.38
CA GLN A 432 36.52 2.19 -10.91
C GLN A 432 37.06 3.07 -12.03
N LYS A 433 37.16 2.52 -13.24
CA LYS A 433 37.57 3.28 -14.42
C LYS A 433 36.60 4.43 -14.74
N LEU A 434 35.29 4.19 -14.65
CA LEU A 434 34.25 5.18 -14.96
C LEU A 434 34.20 6.29 -13.90
N ILE A 435 34.31 5.95 -12.61
CA ILE A 435 34.46 6.92 -11.50
C ILE A 435 35.72 7.77 -11.67
N GLU A 436 36.81 7.15 -12.13
CA GLU A 436 38.07 7.85 -12.34
C GLU A 436 38.04 8.74 -13.60
N GLU A 437 37.31 8.34 -14.65
CA GLU A 437 37.02 9.16 -15.83
C GLU A 437 36.17 10.39 -15.46
N GLU A 438 35.12 10.24 -14.64
CA GLU A 438 34.32 11.37 -14.14
C GLU A 438 35.15 12.36 -13.31
N LYS A 439 35.98 11.85 -12.39
CA LYS A 439 36.87 12.71 -11.58
C LYS A 439 37.81 13.51 -12.46
N LYS A 440 38.45 12.86 -13.45
CA LYS A 440 39.33 13.53 -14.40
C LYS A 440 38.59 14.59 -15.23
N LEU A 441 37.39 14.28 -15.70
CA LEU A 441 36.58 15.23 -16.47
C LEU A 441 36.24 16.47 -15.63
N LYS A 442 35.88 16.28 -14.36
CA LYS A 442 35.57 17.37 -13.41
C LYS A 442 36.79 18.25 -13.13
N GLU A 443 37.96 17.64 -12.93
CA GLU A 443 39.23 18.35 -12.75
C GLU A 443 39.64 19.14 -14.00
N GLU A 444 39.48 18.56 -15.21
CA GLU A 444 39.77 19.25 -16.47
C GLU A 444 38.86 20.46 -16.70
N ILE A 445 37.56 20.33 -16.42
CA ILE A 445 36.60 21.44 -16.52
C ILE A 445 37.00 22.56 -15.56
N GLN A 446 37.34 22.23 -14.32
CA GLN A 446 37.73 23.21 -13.31
C GLN A 446 39.05 23.90 -13.65
N LYS A 447 40.01 23.17 -14.22
CA LYS A 447 41.27 23.74 -14.72
C LYS A 447 41.04 24.69 -15.89
N LYS A 448 40.22 24.31 -16.87
CA LYS A 448 39.86 25.18 -18.01
C LYS A 448 39.12 26.45 -17.57
N GLN A 449 38.22 26.34 -16.59
CA GLN A 449 37.53 27.50 -16.02
C GLN A 449 38.51 28.45 -15.31
N ASN A 450 39.47 27.91 -14.56
CA ASN A 450 40.51 28.73 -13.94
C ASN A 450 41.41 29.38 -14.99
N GLU A 451 41.85 28.64 -16.01
CA GLU A 451 42.68 29.18 -17.11
C GLU A 451 41.95 30.27 -17.91
N SER A 452 40.65 30.11 -18.18
CA SER A 452 39.86 31.18 -18.82
C SER A 452 39.71 32.40 -17.93
N PHE A 453 39.49 32.21 -16.62
CA PHE A 453 39.37 33.31 -15.66
C PHE A 453 40.69 34.10 -15.53
N PHE A 454 41.83 33.42 -15.57
CA PHE A 454 43.15 34.06 -15.56
C PHE A 454 43.49 34.78 -16.87
N ASN A 455 43.07 34.24 -18.02
CA ASN A 455 43.26 34.90 -19.31
C ASN A 455 42.40 36.17 -19.46
N ASP A 456 41.18 36.19 -18.91
CA ASP A 456 40.31 37.37 -18.92
C ASP A 456 40.78 38.47 -17.94
N LEU A 457 41.50 38.13 -16.88
CA LEU A 457 42.10 39.09 -15.94
C LEU A 457 43.50 39.59 -16.36
N GLY A 458 44.20 38.85 -17.22
CA GLY A 458 45.54 39.19 -17.73
C GLY A 458 45.54 40.03 -19.01
N GLY A 459 44.37 40.30 -19.59
CA GLY A 459 44.18 41.12 -20.80
C GLY A 459 43.54 42.46 -20.50
N ASN A 460 44.23 43.34 -19.76
CA ASN A 460 43.98 44.79 -19.71
C ASN A 460 45.29 45.55 -19.58
#